data_AF-A0A7Y0KGF4-F1
#
_entry.id   AF-A0A7Y0KGF4-F1
#
_cell.length_a   1.000
_cell.length_b   1.000
_cell.length_c   1.000
_cell.angle_alpha   90.00
_cell.angle_beta   90.00
_cell.angle_gamma   90.00
#
_symmetry.space_group_name_H-M   'P 1'
#
loop_
_entity.id
_entity.type
_entity.pdbx_description
1 polymer ?
#
loop_
_entity_poly.entity_id
_entity_poly.type
_entity_poly.pdbx_seq_one_letter_code
_entity_poly.pdbx_strand_id
1 'polypeptide(L)'
;MVPVADPDAAPERAEPRPGLVRDRRRRRRVLFAFLLAALVLAAFLGLVALISGHDDSAPPRAAPHPVLTVPAGAPAAPAAPAPPPQLPRGGTTIFPNYRVVAYYGTADTDRLGVLGAGSPDQAATKLEQAAAPFATPGRTVQPAMELIVGVADGGPGPDGDYHHDIDQGAAQRYLAAARAHKQLMVIDIQPGRTDFMTAVKPWENLLREPDVGLALDPEWRMPPGEIPGEQIGTVSADEVNQVSAWLANLVQANDLPQKLFVVHQFTPNMISNPERLQTPPQLAVVQHIDGFGAPPNKLGKYQELQRPAQMHLGFKLFYTQDTPMLTAAQALALHPTPDLVTYQ
;
A
#
# COMPACT_ATOMS: atom_id res chain seq x y z
N MET A 1 -11.08 -42.01 -64.99
CA MET A 1 -10.15 -42.90 -64.27
C MET A 1 -10.08 -42.42 -62.84
N VAL A 2 -10.72 -43.16 -61.93
CA VAL A 2 -10.74 -42.94 -60.48
C VAL A 2 -9.81 -44.01 -59.89
N PRO A 3 -8.86 -43.68 -58.99
CA PRO A 3 -8.06 -44.72 -58.38
C PRO A 3 -8.89 -45.46 -57.31
N VAL A 4 -8.85 -46.78 -57.40
CA VAL A 4 -9.42 -47.74 -56.44
C VAL A 4 -8.52 -47.77 -55.20
N ALA A 5 -9.13 -47.63 -54.02
CA ALA A 5 -8.45 -47.79 -52.74
C ALA A 5 -8.35 -49.28 -52.36
N ASP A 6 -7.18 -49.67 -51.87
CA ASP A 6 -6.82 -51.01 -51.41
C ASP A 6 -7.54 -51.36 -50.08
N PRO A 7 -8.33 -52.46 -50.01
CA PRO A 7 -9.10 -52.80 -48.81
C PRO A 7 -8.33 -53.54 -47.71
N ASP A 8 -7.02 -53.80 -47.84
CA ASP A 8 -6.24 -54.57 -46.83
C ASP A 8 -5.15 -53.77 -46.07
N ALA A 9 -5.24 -52.43 -46.04
CA ALA A 9 -4.34 -51.62 -45.22
C ALA A 9 -4.68 -51.70 -43.72
N ALA A 10 -3.86 -52.42 -42.95
CA ALA A 10 -3.93 -52.48 -41.49
C ALA A 10 -3.78 -51.09 -40.84
N PRO A 11 -4.44 -50.81 -39.70
CA PRO A 11 -4.37 -49.49 -39.06
C PRO A 11 -2.96 -49.24 -38.51
N GLU A 12 -2.31 -48.21 -39.05
CA GLU A 12 -1.04 -47.69 -38.56
C GLU A 12 -1.22 -47.19 -37.12
N ARG A 13 -0.48 -47.79 -36.17
CA ARG A 13 -0.52 -47.40 -34.77
C ARG A 13 0.10 -46.01 -34.62
N ALA A 14 -0.73 -45.02 -34.31
CA ALA A 14 -0.28 -43.69 -33.96
C ALA A 14 0.69 -43.72 -32.77
N GLU A 15 1.91 -43.21 -32.97
CA GLU A 15 2.86 -42.98 -31.88
C GLU A 15 2.33 -41.92 -30.90
N PRO A 16 2.51 -42.08 -29.58
CA PRO A 16 2.03 -41.12 -28.60
C PRO A 16 2.90 -39.85 -28.60
N ARG A 17 2.25 -38.70 -28.85
CA ARG A 17 2.85 -37.36 -28.76
C ARG A 17 3.46 -37.10 -27.37
N PRO A 18 4.71 -36.60 -27.26
CA PRO A 18 5.32 -36.30 -25.97
C PRO A 18 4.81 -34.94 -25.45
N GLY A 19 3.82 -34.95 -24.56
CA GLY A 19 3.29 -33.67 -24.06
C GLY A 19 2.36 -33.66 -22.84
N LEU A 20 2.00 -34.82 -22.24
CA LEU A 20 0.95 -34.86 -21.20
C LEU A 20 1.36 -35.49 -19.87
N VAL A 21 2.67 -35.69 -19.63
CA VAL A 21 3.16 -36.29 -18.37
C VAL A 21 3.77 -35.26 -17.40
N ARG A 22 4.12 -34.05 -17.87
CA ARG A 22 4.74 -33.01 -17.02
C ARG A 22 3.75 -32.28 -16.10
N ASP A 23 2.45 -32.33 -16.38
CA ASP A 23 1.47 -31.50 -15.67
C ASP A 23 0.89 -32.16 -14.38
N ARG A 24 0.89 -33.51 -14.31
CA ARG A 24 0.39 -34.22 -13.12
C ARG A 24 1.36 -34.23 -11.94
N ARG A 25 2.68 -34.10 -12.17
CA ARG A 25 3.68 -34.04 -11.09
C ARG A 25 3.73 -32.69 -10.38
N ARG A 26 3.34 -31.59 -11.05
CA ARG A 26 3.31 -30.25 -10.46
C ARG A 26 2.11 -30.07 -9.52
N ARG A 27 0.94 -30.59 -9.89
CA ARG A 27 -0.27 -30.57 -9.02
C ARG A 27 -0.14 -31.41 -7.76
N ARG A 28 0.57 -32.56 -7.78
CA ARG A 28 0.80 -33.39 -6.58
C ARG A 28 1.78 -32.79 -5.58
N ARG A 29 2.69 -31.90 -6.01
CA ARG A 29 3.63 -31.20 -5.10
C ARG A 29 2.97 -30.03 -4.37
N VAL A 30 2.00 -29.37 -5.01
CA VAL A 30 1.20 -28.30 -4.37
C VAL A 30 0.28 -28.90 -3.29
N LEU A 31 -0.38 -30.04 -3.57
CA LEU A 31 -1.23 -30.72 -2.58
C LEU A 31 -0.46 -31.30 -1.36
N PHE A 32 0.81 -31.71 -1.53
CA PHE A 32 1.62 -32.21 -0.41
C PHE A 32 2.18 -31.11 0.51
N ALA A 33 2.36 -29.88 -0.01
CA ALA A 33 2.80 -28.74 0.80
C ALA A 33 1.71 -28.23 1.76
N PHE A 34 0.44 -28.32 1.36
CA PHE A 34 -0.71 -27.94 2.21
C PHE A 34 -0.97 -28.95 3.36
N LEU A 35 -0.73 -30.24 3.15
CA LEU A 35 -0.91 -31.27 4.19
C LEU A 35 0.18 -31.26 5.28
N LEU A 36 1.40 -30.79 4.96
CA LEU A 36 2.48 -30.69 5.95
C LEU A 36 2.32 -29.46 6.86
N ALA A 37 1.80 -28.35 6.33
CA ALA A 37 1.53 -27.13 7.10
C ALA A 37 0.41 -27.32 8.14
N ALA A 38 -0.62 -28.13 7.82
CA ALA A 38 -1.70 -28.46 8.75
C ALA A 38 -1.25 -29.32 9.95
N LEU A 39 -0.23 -30.17 9.77
CA LEU A 39 0.29 -31.04 10.83
C LEU A 39 1.24 -30.32 11.81
N VAL A 40 1.94 -29.28 11.36
CA VAL A 40 2.81 -28.46 12.24
C VAL A 40 1.98 -27.51 13.12
N LEU A 41 0.83 -27.03 12.65
CA LEU A 41 -0.06 -26.16 13.41
C LEU A 41 -0.76 -26.90 14.57
N ALA A 42 -1.07 -28.19 14.41
CA ALA A 42 -1.67 -29.01 15.48
C ALA A 42 -0.67 -29.37 16.60
N ALA A 43 0.63 -29.45 16.30
CA ALA A 43 1.66 -29.72 17.30
C ALA A 43 2.02 -28.48 18.16
N PHE A 44 1.84 -27.28 17.62
CA PHE A 44 2.16 -26.03 18.33
C PHE A 44 1.08 -25.61 19.34
N LEU A 45 -0.20 -25.92 19.07
CA LEU A 45 -1.32 -25.64 19.98
C LEU A 45 -1.36 -26.57 21.20
N GLY A 46 -0.75 -27.75 21.14
CA GLY A 46 -0.66 -28.67 22.27
C GLY A 46 0.38 -28.28 23.33
N LEU A 47 1.37 -27.45 22.98
CA LEU A 47 2.49 -27.12 23.88
C LEU A 47 2.28 -25.83 24.69
N VAL A 48 1.38 -24.94 24.26
CA VAL A 48 1.09 -23.67 24.95
C VAL A 48 0.11 -23.84 26.13
N ALA A 49 -0.58 -24.99 26.23
CA ALA A 49 -1.53 -25.28 27.31
C ALA A 49 -0.91 -25.81 28.61
N LEU A 50 0.42 -25.81 28.77
CA LEU A 50 1.12 -26.43 29.91
C LEU A 50 2.04 -25.50 30.73
N ILE A 51 2.04 -24.19 30.48
CA ILE A 51 2.85 -23.25 31.28
C ILE A 51 2.03 -22.01 31.62
N SER A 52 1.16 -22.13 32.61
CA SER A 52 0.59 -21.00 33.36
C SER A 52 0.27 -21.47 34.78
N GLY A 53 1.32 -21.56 35.59
CA GLY A 53 1.23 -21.75 37.04
C GLY A 53 1.45 -20.41 37.73
N HIS A 54 0.39 -19.94 38.40
CA HIS A 54 0.31 -19.15 39.64
C HIS A 54 1.58 -18.48 40.19
N ASP A 55 1.46 -17.20 40.56
CA ASP A 55 1.68 -16.78 41.96
C ASP A 55 1.11 -15.37 42.25
N ASP A 56 0.20 -15.33 43.22
CA ASP A 56 -0.34 -14.13 43.87
C ASP A 56 0.65 -13.64 44.95
N SER A 57 0.97 -12.34 44.95
CA SER A 57 1.56 -11.68 46.13
C SER A 57 1.29 -10.18 46.13
N ALA A 58 0.46 -9.74 47.07
CA ALA A 58 0.13 -8.35 47.33
C ALA A 58 1.31 -7.58 47.97
N PRO A 59 1.54 -6.29 47.63
CA PRO A 59 2.54 -5.48 48.31
C PRO A 59 1.98 -4.79 49.57
N PRO A 60 2.82 -4.51 50.59
CA PRO A 60 2.39 -3.89 51.83
C PRO A 60 2.26 -2.35 51.71
N ARG A 61 1.32 -1.84 52.50
CA ARG A 61 0.90 -0.45 52.66
C ARG A 61 2.02 0.43 53.23
N ALA A 62 2.47 1.43 52.46
CA ALA A 62 3.41 2.46 52.91
C ALA A 62 2.72 3.57 53.73
N ALA A 63 3.44 4.08 54.73
CA ALA A 63 3.04 5.13 55.65
C ALA A 63 3.05 6.54 55.00
N PRO A 64 2.32 7.54 55.54
CA PRO A 64 2.14 8.84 54.90
C PRO A 64 3.37 9.75 55.05
N HIS A 65 3.82 10.33 53.94
CA HIS A 65 4.81 11.40 53.91
C HIS A 65 4.16 12.77 54.21
N PRO A 66 4.87 13.71 54.87
CA PRO A 66 4.34 15.01 55.22
C PRO A 66 4.12 15.87 53.96
N VAL A 67 2.93 16.46 53.88
CA VAL A 67 2.53 17.39 52.81
C VAL A 67 3.27 18.70 53.00
N LEU A 68 4.20 19.00 52.10
CA LEU A 68 4.75 20.35 51.93
C LEU A 68 3.71 21.21 51.21
N THR A 69 3.02 22.08 51.94
CA THR A 69 2.18 23.12 51.36
C THR A 69 3.06 24.19 50.72
N VAL A 70 3.13 24.19 49.39
CA VAL A 70 3.70 25.28 48.59
C VAL A 70 2.67 26.43 48.56
N PRO A 71 3.05 27.69 48.87
CA PRO A 71 2.12 28.81 48.78
C PRO A 71 1.67 29.00 47.33
N ALA A 72 0.38 29.26 47.14
CA ALA A 72 -0.22 29.53 45.83
C ALA A 72 0.50 30.68 45.11
N GLY A 73 1.31 30.32 44.11
CA GLY A 73 1.92 31.25 43.17
C GLY A 73 0.87 31.82 42.22
N ALA A 74 1.10 33.06 41.80
CA ALA A 74 0.24 33.90 40.96
C ALA A 74 -0.33 33.18 39.72
N PRO A 75 -1.49 33.62 39.17
CA PRO A 75 -2.10 32.99 38.01
C PRO A 75 -1.10 32.92 36.86
N ALA A 76 -0.80 31.70 36.42
CA ALA A 76 0.06 31.46 35.27
C ALA A 76 -0.54 32.15 34.05
N ALA A 77 0.29 32.95 33.36
CA ALA A 77 -0.09 33.52 32.07
C ALA A 77 -0.56 32.39 31.13
N PRO A 78 -1.61 32.59 30.33
CA PRO A 78 -2.10 31.55 29.42
C PRO A 78 -0.96 31.09 28.52
N ALA A 79 -0.73 29.77 28.50
CA ALA A 79 0.31 29.17 27.68
C ALA A 79 0.09 29.55 26.21
N ALA A 80 1.15 29.97 25.52
CA ALA A 80 1.08 30.22 24.10
C ALA A 80 0.58 28.95 23.37
N PRO A 81 -0.28 29.08 22.34
CA PRO A 81 -0.76 27.94 21.59
C PRO A 81 0.42 27.17 20.99
N ALA A 82 0.34 25.84 21.01
CA ALA A 82 1.36 24.98 20.40
C ALA A 82 1.54 25.34 18.91
N PRO A 83 2.77 25.29 18.38
CA PRO A 83 2.99 25.52 16.96
C PRO A 83 2.19 24.50 16.14
N PRO A 84 1.68 24.88 14.95
CA PRO A 84 0.92 23.96 14.12
C PRO A 84 1.81 22.77 13.71
N PRO A 85 1.21 21.58 13.54
CA PRO A 85 1.94 20.41 13.08
C PRO A 85 2.57 20.66 11.69
N GLN A 86 3.67 19.98 11.42
CA GLN A 86 4.43 20.11 10.17
C GLN A 86 4.69 18.74 9.54
N LEU A 87 5.00 18.73 8.25
CA LEU A 87 5.51 17.56 7.55
C LEU A 87 6.88 17.14 8.14
N PRO A 88 7.31 15.87 7.96
CA PRO A 88 8.54 15.34 8.57
C PRO A 88 9.82 16.13 8.29
N ARG A 89 9.91 16.77 7.11
CA ARG A 89 11.03 17.63 6.71
C ARG A 89 10.67 19.13 6.69
N GLY A 90 9.61 19.52 7.39
CA GLY A 90 9.19 20.90 7.61
C GLY A 90 8.03 21.37 6.70
N GLY A 91 7.45 22.53 7.05
CA GLY A 91 6.37 23.14 6.28
C GLY A 91 5.03 22.38 6.35
N THR A 92 4.05 22.86 5.58
CA THR A 92 2.66 22.36 5.62
C THR A 92 2.10 21.95 4.25
N THR A 93 2.90 22.09 3.18
CA THR A 93 2.49 21.79 1.80
C THR A 93 3.53 20.89 1.15
N ILE A 94 3.08 19.84 0.45
CA ILE A 94 3.94 18.83 -0.15
C ILE A 94 4.54 19.36 -1.45
N PHE A 95 3.70 19.63 -2.45
CA PHE A 95 4.14 20.12 -3.76
C PHE A 95 3.99 21.65 -3.86
N PRO A 96 4.90 22.36 -4.53
CA PRO A 96 6.03 21.86 -5.32
C PRO A 96 7.33 21.63 -4.52
N ASN A 97 7.34 21.94 -3.22
CA ASN A 97 8.56 21.97 -2.39
C ASN A 97 9.28 20.62 -2.31
N TYR A 98 8.52 19.53 -2.25
CA TYR A 98 9.04 18.19 -2.13
C TYR A 98 8.93 17.40 -3.43
N ARG A 99 9.85 16.46 -3.66
CA ARG A 99 9.60 15.30 -4.52
C ARG A 99 9.49 14.08 -3.64
N VAL A 100 8.41 13.33 -3.78
CA VAL A 100 8.17 12.15 -2.96
C VAL A 100 8.78 10.93 -3.65
N VAL A 101 9.54 10.13 -2.90
CA VAL A 101 10.00 8.82 -3.36
C VAL A 101 9.55 7.79 -2.35
N ALA A 102 8.83 6.77 -2.79
CA ALA A 102 8.21 5.82 -1.87
C ALA A 102 8.70 4.39 -2.08
N TYR A 103 8.63 3.60 -1.01
CA TYR A 103 8.62 2.15 -1.06
C TYR A 103 7.20 1.66 -0.81
N TYR A 104 6.75 0.72 -1.63
CA TYR A 104 5.43 0.09 -1.55
C TYR A 104 5.50 -1.31 -0.95
N GLY A 105 4.45 -1.73 -0.25
CA GLY A 105 4.25 -3.13 0.17
C GLY A 105 3.37 -3.25 1.40
N THR A 106 3.28 -4.44 1.98
CA THR A 106 2.54 -4.67 3.23
C THR A 106 3.44 -5.25 4.32
N ALA A 107 2.92 -5.32 5.54
CA ALA A 107 3.63 -5.93 6.67
C ALA A 107 3.82 -7.44 6.46
N ASP A 108 4.91 -7.98 7.00
CA ASP A 108 5.14 -9.42 7.13
C ASP A 108 5.26 -10.24 5.83
N THR A 109 5.28 -9.61 4.65
CA THR A 109 5.57 -10.30 3.37
C THR A 109 6.22 -9.42 2.31
N ASP A 110 7.25 -9.94 1.64
CA ASP A 110 7.89 -9.33 0.48
C ASP A 110 7.13 -9.53 -0.85
N ARG A 111 6.07 -10.35 -0.83
CA ARG A 111 5.34 -10.73 -2.04
C ARG A 111 4.47 -9.61 -2.59
N LEU A 112 4.13 -8.64 -1.76
CA LEU A 112 3.30 -7.49 -2.12
C LEU A 112 4.09 -6.19 -2.24
N GLY A 113 5.42 -6.23 -2.08
CA GLY A 113 6.31 -5.11 -2.31
C GLY A 113 7.50 -5.08 -1.38
N VAL A 114 8.45 -4.20 -1.68
CA VAL A 114 9.74 -4.10 -0.98
C VAL A 114 9.66 -3.73 0.51
N LEU A 115 8.57 -3.12 0.97
CA LEU A 115 8.43 -2.78 2.40
C LEU A 115 8.49 -4.02 3.30
N GLY A 116 7.85 -5.12 2.91
CA GLY A 116 7.75 -6.33 3.74
C GLY A 116 8.95 -7.27 3.64
N ALA A 117 10.01 -6.91 2.91
CA ALA A 117 11.23 -7.72 2.76
C ALA A 117 12.19 -7.68 3.97
N GLY A 118 11.84 -6.95 5.03
CA GLY A 118 12.65 -6.82 6.25
C GLY A 118 11.90 -6.11 7.37
N SER A 119 12.63 -5.62 8.37
CA SER A 119 12.01 -4.78 9.41
C SER A 119 11.66 -3.39 8.87
N PRO A 120 10.70 -2.68 9.49
CA PRO A 120 10.35 -1.31 9.08
C PRO A 120 11.55 -0.34 9.08
N ASP A 121 12.43 -0.45 10.06
CA ASP A 121 13.64 0.39 10.15
C ASP A 121 14.67 0.08 9.04
N GLN A 122 14.82 -1.20 8.68
CA GLN A 122 15.64 -1.59 7.53
C GLN A 122 15.05 -1.07 6.22
N ALA A 123 13.72 -1.11 6.06
CA ALA A 123 13.03 -0.54 4.91
C ALA A 123 13.25 0.98 4.85
N ALA A 124 13.11 1.70 5.98
CA ALA A 124 13.34 3.14 6.08
C ALA A 124 14.74 3.54 5.60
N THR A 125 15.75 2.80 6.10
CA THR A 125 17.16 3.03 5.77
C THR A 125 17.44 2.81 4.27
N LYS A 126 16.92 1.71 3.70
CA LYS A 126 17.06 1.43 2.27
C LYS A 126 16.34 2.45 1.40
N LEU A 127 15.18 2.93 1.86
CA LEU A 127 14.39 3.93 1.17
C LEU A 127 15.14 5.27 1.06
N GLU A 128 15.87 5.73 2.09
CA GLU A 128 16.72 6.92 1.98
C GLU A 128 17.76 6.78 0.85
N GLN A 129 18.37 5.59 0.72
CA GLN A 129 19.35 5.31 -0.32
C GLN A 129 18.73 5.29 -1.72
N ALA A 130 17.55 4.67 -1.86
CA ALA A 130 16.82 4.65 -3.13
C ALA A 130 16.27 6.01 -3.54
N ALA A 131 15.97 6.88 -2.57
CA ALA A 131 15.45 8.22 -2.80
C ALA A 131 16.54 9.23 -3.18
N ALA A 132 17.78 9.04 -2.74
CA ALA A 132 18.88 9.98 -2.97
C ALA A 132 19.11 10.39 -4.45
N PRO A 133 19.02 9.49 -5.46
CA PRO A 133 19.18 9.84 -6.86
C PRO A 133 18.10 10.78 -7.43
N PHE A 134 16.99 11.00 -6.72
CA PHE A 134 15.91 11.89 -7.16
C PHE A 134 16.06 13.34 -6.71
N ALA A 135 17.15 13.69 -6.03
CA ALA A 135 17.42 15.07 -5.63
C ALA A 135 17.67 15.96 -6.86
N THR A 136 16.92 17.06 -6.96
CA THR A 136 17.08 18.07 -8.01
C THR A 136 17.06 19.47 -7.41
N PRO A 137 17.69 20.48 -8.04
CA PRO A 137 17.60 21.86 -7.58
C PRO A 137 16.15 22.31 -7.39
N GLY A 138 15.88 23.02 -6.28
CA GLY A 138 14.56 23.59 -5.97
C GLY A 138 13.52 22.62 -5.41
N ARG A 139 13.82 21.31 -5.28
CA ARG A 139 12.91 20.33 -4.66
C ARG A 139 13.63 19.43 -3.68
N THR A 140 13.18 19.42 -2.43
CA THR A 140 13.70 18.52 -1.39
C THR A 140 13.12 17.12 -1.58
N VAL A 141 13.95 16.08 -1.52
CA VAL A 141 13.42 14.71 -1.54
C VAL A 141 12.74 14.42 -0.19
N GLN A 142 11.50 13.93 -0.22
CA GLN A 142 10.74 13.48 0.95
C GLN A 142 10.42 12.00 0.78
N PRO A 143 11.14 11.09 1.43
CA PRO A 143 10.83 9.68 1.30
C PRO A 143 9.52 9.32 2.02
N ALA A 144 8.84 8.29 1.54
CA ALA A 144 7.56 7.81 2.07
C ALA A 144 7.45 6.28 2.12
N MET A 145 6.83 5.72 3.16
CA MET A 145 6.43 4.32 3.19
C MET A 145 4.96 4.19 2.80
N GLU A 146 4.69 3.65 1.62
CA GLU A 146 3.35 3.35 1.13
C GLU A 146 2.94 1.93 1.56
N LEU A 147 2.33 1.84 2.74
CA LEU A 147 1.99 0.58 3.40
C LEU A 147 0.55 0.19 3.08
N ILE A 148 0.36 -0.94 2.41
CA ILE A 148 -0.96 -1.56 2.25
C ILE A 148 -1.44 -1.99 3.63
N VAL A 149 -2.47 -1.31 4.12
CA VAL A 149 -3.11 -1.60 5.40
C VAL A 149 -4.40 -2.38 5.24
N GLY A 150 -5.08 -2.21 4.10
CA GLY A 150 -6.22 -2.98 3.69
C GLY A 150 -5.86 -3.81 2.47
N VAL A 151 -5.85 -5.14 2.60
CA VAL A 151 -5.34 -6.07 1.58
C VAL A 151 -6.51 -6.78 0.91
N ALA A 152 -6.50 -6.88 -0.42
CA ALA A 152 -7.48 -7.65 -1.15
C ALA A 152 -7.11 -9.14 -1.17
N ASP A 153 -8.08 -10.00 -0.92
CA ASP A 153 -7.91 -11.44 -0.82
C ASP A 153 -8.41 -12.18 -2.05
N GLY A 154 -7.74 -13.29 -2.38
CA GLY A 154 -8.23 -14.22 -3.42
C GLY A 154 -9.40 -15.11 -2.96
N GLY A 155 -9.77 -15.06 -1.68
CA GLY A 155 -10.87 -15.83 -1.09
C GLY A 155 -11.76 -14.96 -0.21
N PRO A 156 -13.04 -15.34 -0.03
CA PRO A 156 -13.95 -14.57 0.80
C PRO A 156 -13.56 -14.64 2.27
N GLY A 157 -13.50 -13.48 2.92
CA GLY A 157 -13.49 -13.35 4.37
C GLY A 157 -14.86 -13.70 5.00
N PRO A 158 -15.00 -13.58 6.33
CA PRO A 158 -16.24 -13.90 7.04
C PRO A 158 -17.49 -13.10 6.59
N ASP A 159 -17.29 -11.89 6.09
CA ASP A 159 -18.28 -10.97 5.51
C ASP A 159 -18.41 -11.10 3.98
N GLY A 160 -17.54 -11.90 3.34
CA GLY A 160 -17.56 -12.16 1.91
C GLY A 160 -17.09 -10.99 1.06
N ASP A 161 -16.38 -10.02 1.64
CA ASP A 161 -15.91 -8.82 0.94
C ASP A 161 -14.56 -9.00 0.24
N TYR A 162 -13.83 -10.09 0.51
CA TYR A 162 -12.50 -10.38 -0.06
C TYR A 162 -11.46 -9.32 0.32
N HIS A 163 -11.51 -8.87 1.57
CA HIS A 163 -10.61 -7.88 2.11
C HIS A 163 -10.27 -8.22 3.57
N HIS A 164 -9.07 -7.85 4.00
CA HIS A 164 -8.73 -7.79 5.42
C HIS A 164 -7.80 -6.62 5.74
N ASP A 165 -7.93 -6.14 6.95
CA ASP A 165 -6.99 -5.17 7.53
C ASP A 165 -5.78 -5.90 8.15
N ILE A 166 -4.59 -5.31 7.99
CA ILE A 166 -3.43 -5.72 8.78
C ILE A 166 -3.61 -5.34 10.26
N ASP A 167 -2.79 -5.91 11.13
CA ASP A 167 -2.74 -5.50 12.53
C ASP A 167 -2.40 -4.01 12.67
N GLN A 168 -3.23 -3.26 13.42
CA GLN A 168 -3.00 -1.84 13.72
C GLN A 168 -1.64 -1.61 14.38
N GLY A 169 -1.19 -2.55 15.22
CA GLY A 169 0.14 -2.52 15.83
C GLY A 169 1.27 -2.64 14.80
N ALA A 170 1.07 -3.36 13.70
CA ALA A 170 2.01 -3.41 12.59
C ALA A 170 2.11 -2.05 11.89
N ALA A 171 0.98 -1.42 11.55
CA ALA A 171 0.98 -0.09 10.96
C ALA A 171 1.68 0.95 11.86
N GLN A 172 1.46 0.90 13.18
CA GLN A 172 2.14 1.76 14.14
C GLN A 172 3.67 1.57 14.17
N ARG A 173 4.17 0.32 13.98
CA ARG A 173 5.62 0.07 13.86
C ARG A 173 6.21 0.72 12.62
N TYR A 174 5.49 0.71 11.49
CA TYR A 174 5.90 1.40 10.28
C TYR A 174 5.88 2.92 10.45
N LEU A 175 4.84 3.48 11.07
CA LEU A 175 4.77 4.91 11.37
C LEU A 175 5.94 5.35 12.26
N ALA A 176 6.25 4.59 13.31
CA ALA A 176 7.38 4.88 14.19
C ALA A 176 8.72 4.87 13.44
N ALA A 177 8.93 3.91 12.53
CA ALA A 177 10.12 3.85 11.69
C ALA A 177 10.17 5.04 10.70
N ALA A 178 9.07 5.37 10.02
CA ALA A 178 9.01 6.52 9.13
C ALA A 178 9.38 7.82 9.87
N ARG A 179 8.86 8.03 11.07
CA ARG A 179 9.16 9.20 11.92
C ARG A 179 10.62 9.27 12.33
N ALA A 180 11.21 8.15 12.75
CA ALA A 180 12.62 8.09 13.13
C ALA A 180 13.56 8.54 11.99
N HIS A 181 13.15 8.33 10.74
CA HIS A 181 13.89 8.71 9.53
C HIS A 181 13.38 10.01 8.86
N LYS A 182 12.41 10.71 9.46
CA LYS A 182 11.76 11.91 8.89
C LYS A 182 11.15 11.65 7.50
N GLN A 183 10.45 10.52 7.40
CA GLN A 183 9.73 10.05 6.21
C GLN A 183 8.23 10.21 6.42
N LEU A 184 7.48 10.28 5.33
CA LEU A 184 6.03 10.17 5.36
C LEU A 184 5.63 8.70 5.49
N MET A 185 4.41 8.48 5.96
CA MET A 185 3.70 7.22 5.74
C MET A 185 2.50 7.51 4.84
N VAL A 186 2.17 6.58 3.96
CA VAL A 186 0.94 6.60 3.16
C VAL A 186 0.28 5.26 3.40
N ILE A 187 -0.91 5.25 4.01
CA ILE A 187 -1.66 3.99 4.13
C ILE A 187 -2.37 3.72 2.81
N ASP A 188 -2.37 2.48 2.37
CA ASP A 188 -2.87 2.06 1.07
C ASP A 188 -3.98 1.02 1.24
N ILE A 189 -5.04 1.14 0.43
CA ILE A 189 -6.29 0.40 0.60
C ILE A 189 -6.64 -0.33 -0.69
N GLN A 190 -6.71 -1.65 -0.57
CA GLN A 190 -7.25 -2.59 -1.55
C GLN A 190 -8.59 -3.10 -1.02
N PRO A 191 -9.72 -2.54 -1.45
CA PRO A 191 -10.99 -2.70 -0.73
C PRO A 191 -11.73 -4.02 -1.05
N GLY A 192 -11.22 -4.84 -1.97
CA GLY A 192 -11.97 -6.00 -2.45
C GLY A 192 -13.36 -5.58 -2.95
N ARG A 193 -14.42 -6.22 -2.46
CA ARG A 193 -15.82 -5.91 -2.78
C ARG A 193 -16.43 -4.81 -1.92
N THR A 194 -15.78 -4.40 -0.83
CA THR A 194 -16.28 -3.27 -0.03
C THR A 194 -16.03 -1.95 -0.75
N ASP A 195 -16.68 -0.87 -0.31
CA ASP A 195 -16.41 0.47 -0.80
C ASP A 195 -15.21 1.10 -0.07
N PHE A 196 -14.55 2.07 -0.72
CA PHE A 196 -13.36 2.69 -0.15
C PHE A 196 -13.62 3.41 1.18
N MET A 197 -14.78 4.03 1.36
CA MET A 197 -15.05 4.73 2.62
C MET A 197 -15.19 3.75 3.79
N THR A 198 -15.84 2.61 3.56
CA THR A 198 -15.93 1.53 4.54
C THR A 198 -14.53 1.00 4.89
N ALA A 199 -13.68 0.72 3.90
CA ALA A 199 -12.32 0.22 4.13
C ALA A 199 -11.37 1.25 4.77
N VAL A 200 -11.54 2.55 4.49
CA VAL A 200 -10.69 3.62 5.04
C VAL A 200 -11.03 3.93 6.50
N LYS A 201 -12.30 3.77 6.90
CA LYS A 201 -12.78 4.21 8.22
C LYS A 201 -12.06 3.63 9.42
N PRO A 202 -11.70 2.34 9.47
CA PRO A 202 -10.89 1.76 10.55
C PRO A 202 -9.56 2.49 10.79
N TRP A 203 -9.02 3.16 9.77
CA TRP A 203 -7.72 3.81 9.79
C TRP A 203 -7.77 5.31 10.06
N GLU A 204 -8.93 5.86 10.44
CA GLU A 204 -9.10 7.29 10.72
C GLU A 204 -8.11 7.80 11.77
N ASN A 205 -7.77 7.00 12.79
CA ASN A 205 -6.80 7.39 13.81
C ASN A 205 -5.40 7.65 13.24
N LEU A 206 -4.92 6.79 12.34
CA LEU A 206 -3.65 7.04 11.63
C LEU A 206 -3.78 8.26 10.72
N LEU A 207 -4.92 8.41 10.04
CA LEU A 207 -5.14 9.56 9.16
C LEU A 207 -5.28 10.89 9.90
N ARG A 208 -5.42 10.91 11.22
CA ARG A 208 -5.31 12.13 12.03
C ARG A 208 -3.87 12.56 12.32
N GLU A 209 -2.89 11.69 12.06
CA GLU A 209 -1.48 12.02 12.22
C GLU A 209 -1.00 12.96 11.09
N PRO A 210 -0.11 13.92 11.38
CA PRO A 210 0.27 14.97 10.42
C PRO A 210 1.12 14.47 9.25
N ASP A 211 1.75 13.32 9.38
CA ASP A 211 2.71 12.69 8.47
C ASP A 211 2.17 11.45 7.76
N VAL A 212 0.86 11.19 7.88
CA VAL A 212 0.16 10.06 7.24
C VAL A 212 -0.74 10.54 6.10
N GLY A 213 -0.46 10.09 4.87
CA GLY A 213 -1.30 10.20 3.68
C GLY A 213 -2.16 8.96 3.44
N LEU A 214 -2.93 8.97 2.35
CA LEU A 214 -3.82 7.88 1.94
C LEU A 214 -3.63 7.56 0.46
N ALA A 215 -3.54 6.28 0.11
CA ALA A 215 -3.58 5.76 -1.25
C ALA A 215 -4.82 4.88 -1.44
N LEU A 216 -5.42 4.96 -2.61
CA LEU A 216 -6.52 4.10 -3.05
C LEU A 216 -6.05 3.28 -4.25
N ASP A 217 -6.41 1.98 -4.25
CA ASP A 217 -6.08 1.04 -5.32
C ASP A 217 -7.35 0.59 -6.07
N PRO A 218 -7.81 1.36 -7.08
CA PRO A 218 -9.01 1.03 -7.84
C PRO A 218 -9.02 -0.35 -8.50
N GLU A 219 -7.86 -0.92 -8.84
CA GLU A 219 -7.78 -2.25 -9.43
C GLU A 219 -8.27 -3.35 -8.51
N TRP A 220 -8.34 -3.09 -7.20
CA TRP A 220 -8.86 -4.02 -6.21
C TRP A 220 -10.30 -3.74 -5.80
N ARG A 221 -10.93 -2.68 -6.34
CA ARG A 221 -12.34 -2.36 -6.13
C ARG A 221 -13.22 -3.23 -7.04
N MET A 222 -13.68 -4.36 -6.50
CA MET A 222 -14.45 -5.37 -7.19
C MET A 222 -15.96 -5.08 -7.19
N PRO A 223 -16.64 -5.22 -8.35
CA PRO A 223 -18.10 -5.25 -8.36
C PRO A 223 -18.64 -6.52 -7.69
N PRO A 224 -19.94 -6.55 -7.34
CA PRO A 224 -20.58 -7.73 -6.76
C PRO A 224 -20.39 -8.97 -7.65
N GLY A 225 -19.98 -10.09 -7.02
CA GLY A 225 -19.78 -11.38 -7.70
C GLY A 225 -18.37 -11.62 -8.23
N GLU A 226 -17.52 -10.59 -8.31
CA GLU A 226 -16.20 -10.67 -8.91
C GLU A 226 -15.09 -10.86 -7.87
N ILE A 227 -13.99 -11.52 -8.25
CA ILE A 227 -12.93 -11.93 -7.31
C ILE A 227 -11.66 -11.10 -7.56
N PRO A 228 -11.05 -10.51 -6.50
CA PRO A 228 -9.76 -9.86 -6.61
C PRO A 228 -8.71 -10.73 -7.31
N GLY A 229 -8.02 -10.15 -8.30
CA GLY A 229 -6.94 -10.81 -9.03
C GLY A 229 -7.39 -11.69 -10.20
N GLU A 230 -8.69 -11.96 -10.37
CA GLU A 230 -9.23 -12.58 -11.60
C GLU A 230 -9.55 -11.54 -12.68
N GLN A 231 -9.86 -10.31 -12.27
CA GLN A 231 -10.11 -9.18 -13.14
C GLN A 231 -9.66 -7.87 -12.48
N ILE A 232 -9.54 -6.82 -13.29
CA ILE A 232 -9.18 -5.47 -12.84
C ILE A 232 -10.45 -4.77 -12.36
N GLY A 233 -10.37 -4.21 -11.16
CA GLY A 233 -11.44 -3.45 -10.52
C GLY A 233 -11.71 -2.11 -11.18
N THR A 234 -12.77 -1.47 -10.69
CA THR A 234 -13.15 -0.13 -11.13
C THR A 234 -13.83 0.64 -10.00
N VAL A 235 -13.61 1.95 -9.99
CA VAL A 235 -14.25 2.89 -9.07
C VAL A 235 -14.80 4.07 -9.84
N SER A 236 -15.87 4.69 -9.33
CA SER A 236 -16.36 5.97 -9.87
C SER A 236 -15.56 7.14 -9.30
N ALA A 237 -15.42 8.22 -10.07
CA ALA A 237 -14.89 9.47 -9.52
C ALA A 237 -15.70 9.99 -8.33
N ASP A 238 -16.99 9.67 -8.23
CA ASP A 238 -17.84 10.08 -7.10
C ASP A 238 -17.45 9.38 -5.78
N GLU A 239 -17.13 8.09 -5.82
CA GLU A 239 -16.63 7.35 -4.65
C GLU A 239 -15.24 7.84 -4.23
N VAL A 240 -14.34 8.11 -5.19
CA VAL A 240 -13.02 8.71 -4.89
C VAL A 240 -13.19 10.11 -4.28
N ASN A 241 -14.10 10.92 -4.81
CA ASN A 241 -14.40 12.25 -4.29
C ASN A 241 -15.03 12.21 -2.89
N GLN A 242 -15.81 11.17 -2.57
CA GLN A 242 -16.33 10.98 -1.22
C GLN A 242 -15.19 10.81 -0.20
N VAL A 243 -14.18 10.01 -0.56
CA VAL A 243 -12.97 9.80 0.27
C VAL A 243 -12.15 11.08 0.36
N SER A 244 -11.89 11.74 -0.76
CA SER A 244 -11.05 12.95 -0.78
C SER A 244 -11.71 14.12 -0.03
N ALA A 245 -13.03 14.30 -0.15
CA ALA A 245 -13.77 15.29 0.61
C ALA A 245 -13.76 14.99 2.12
N TRP A 246 -13.94 13.73 2.50
CA TRP A 246 -13.85 13.32 3.91
C TRP A 246 -12.44 13.55 4.48
N LEU A 247 -11.39 13.17 3.76
CA LEU A 247 -10.01 13.36 4.19
C LEU A 247 -9.63 14.85 4.26
N ALA A 248 -10.09 15.67 3.32
CA ALA A 248 -9.90 17.13 3.36
C ALA A 248 -10.57 17.77 4.58
N ASN A 249 -11.78 17.33 4.92
CA ASN A 249 -12.46 17.78 6.15
C ASN A 249 -11.70 17.34 7.41
N LEU A 250 -11.12 16.14 7.41
CA LEU A 250 -10.27 15.67 8.50
C LEU A 250 -9.03 16.56 8.67
N VAL A 251 -8.36 16.92 7.58
CA VAL A 251 -7.21 17.84 7.59
C VAL A 251 -7.62 19.19 8.17
N GLN A 252 -8.72 19.77 7.69
CA GLN A 252 -9.20 21.07 8.14
C GLN A 252 -9.62 21.07 9.61
N ALA A 253 -10.33 20.03 10.06
CA ALA A 253 -10.85 19.95 11.43
C ALA A 253 -9.76 19.73 12.49
N ASN A 254 -8.56 19.30 12.10
CA ASN A 254 -7.46 18.99 13.01
C ASN A 254 -6.21 19.85 12.74
N ASP A 255 -6.35 20.93 11.94
CA ASP A 255 -5.25 21.85 11.58
C ASP A 255 -3.98 21.12 11.06
N LEU A 256 -4.19 20.07 10.25
CA LEU A 256 -3.09 19.21 9.77
C LEU A 256 -2.37 19.83 8.56
N PRO A 257 -1.11 19.44 8.29
CA PRO A 257 -0.47 19.67 7.00
C PRO A 257 -1.28 19.05 5.85
N GLN A 258 -1.00 19.51 4.63
CA GLN A 258 -1.51 18.88 3.43
C GLN A 258 -1.16 17.39 3.41
N LYS A 259 -2.15 16.53 3.16
CA LYS A 259 -1.92 15.08 3.06
C LYS A 259 -1.64 14.66 1.63
N LEU A 260 -0.73 13.71 1.46
CA LEU A 260 -0.57 13.02 0.18
C LEU A 260 -1.79 12.14 -0.04
N PHE A 261 -2.50 12.33 -1.14
CA PHE A 261 -3.64 11.49 -1.53
C PHE A 261 -3.38 10.87 -2.89
N VAL A 262 -3.12 9.56 -2.92
CA VAL A 262 -2.68 8.84 -4.12
C VAL A 262 -3.84 8.03 -4.67
N VAL A 263 -4.01 8.04 -5.98
CA VAL A 263 -4.98 7.19 -6.68
C VAL A 263 -4.22 6.43 -7.76
N HIS A 264 -4.10 5.11 -7.61
CA HIS A 264 -3.38 4.28 -8.59
C HIS A 264 -4.18 4.08 -9.86
N GLN A 265 -3.49 4.03 -11.00
CA GLN A 265 -4.09 3.80 -12.29
C GLN A 265 -3.09 3.28 -13.35
N PHE A 266 -3.38 2.10 -13.90
CA PHE A 266 -2.62 1.55 -15.03
C PHE A 266 -3.46 1.15 -16.25
N THR A 267 -4.78 1.38 -16.20
CA THR A 267 -5.68 1.28 -17.35
C THR A 267 -6.72 2.42 -17.34
N PRO A 268 -7.28 2.81 -18.49
CA PRO A 268 -8.28 3.88 -18.55
C PRO A 268 -9.56 3.59 -17.76
N ASN A 269 -9.97 2.33 -17.67
CA ASN A 269 -11.28 1.92 -17.13
C ASN A 269 -11.28 1.71 -15.59
N MET A 270 -10.13 1.82 -14.93
CA MET A 270 -10.04 1.70 -13.47
C MET A 270 -10.81 2.82 -12.74
N ILE A 271 -10.91 3.99 -13.37
CA ILE A 271 -11.63 5.13 -12.81
C ILE A 271 -12.65 5.60 -13.84
N SER A 272 -13.93 5.52 -13.49
CA SER A 272 -15.02 6.01 -14.33
C SER A 272 -15.22 7.50 -14.15
N ASN A 273 -15.31 8.24 -15.26
CA ASN A 273 -15.45 9.70 -15.31
C ASN A 273 -14.33 10.48 -14.58
N PRO A 274 -13.04 10.17 -14.84
CA PRO A 274 -11.90 10.72 -14.09
C PRO A 274 -11.77 12.26 -14.21
N GLU A 275 -12.35 12.88 -15.23
CA GLU A 275 -12.48 14.34 -15.35
C GLU A 275 -13.31 14.99 -14.24
N ARG A 276 -14.11 14.21 -13.50
CA ARG A 276 -14.88 14.66 -12.33
C ARG A 276 -14.12 14.57 -11.01
N LEU A 277 -12.90 14.01 -10.98
CA LEU A 277 -12.08 13.95 -9.77
C LEU A 277 -11.76 15.36 -9.25
N GLN A 278 -11.91 15.54 -7.94
CA GLN A 278 -11.69 16.81 -7.25
C GLN A 278 -10.34 16.83 -6.53
N THR A 279 -9.73 18.01 -6.49
CA THR A 279 -8.44 18.26 -5.86
C THR A 279 -8.54 19.33 -4.77
N PRO A 280 -9.11 18.98 -3.59
CA PRO A 280 -9.22 19.94 -2.50
C PRO A 280 -7.83 20.41 -2.04
N PRO A 281 -7.63 21.69 -1.67
CA PRO A 281 -6.32 22.25 -1.37
C PRO A 281 -5.62 21.60 -0.15
N GLN A 282 -6.40 20.96 0.72
CA GLN A 282 -5.93 20.18 1.87
C GLN A 282 -5.18 18.91 1.45
N LEU A 283 -5.28 18.48 0.19
CA LEU A 283 -4.67 17.25 -0.32
C LEU A 283 -3.73 17.56 -1.48
N ALA A 284 -2.58 16.91 -1.49
CA ALA A 284 -1.74 16.75 -2.67
C ALA A 284 -2.26 15.52 -3.43
N VAL A 285 -3.23 15.73 -4.32
CA VAL A 285 -3.83 14.63 -5.10
C VAL A 285 -2.92 14.21 -6.23
N VAL A 286 -2.51 12.94 -6.23
CA VAL A 286 -1.61 12.33 -7.19
C VAL A 286 -2.32 11.23 -7.97
N GLN A 287 -2.32 11.34 -9.29
CA GLN A 287 -2.60 10.22 -10.18
C GLN A 287 -1.31 9.41 -10.33
N HIS A 288 -1.27 8.20 -9.79
CA HIS A 288 -0.06 7.38 -9.78
C HIS A 288 -0.13 6.29 -10.84
N ILE A 289 0.73 6.41 -11.86
CA ILE A 289 0.76 5.46 -12.97
C ILE A 289 1.59 4.23 -12.58
N ASP A 290 0.89 3.13 -12.29
CA ASP A 290 1.41 1.97 -11.58
C ASP A 290 1.52 0.70 -12.45
N GLY A 291 1.51 0.85 -13.78
CA GLY A 291 1.71 -0.28 -14.70
C GLY A 291 3.16 -0.78 -14.74
N PHE A 292 3.35 -2.10 -14.80
CA PHE A 292 4.68 -2.72 -14.96
C PHE A 292 4.97 -3.14 -16.42
N GLY A 293 6.25 -3.42 -16.69
CA GLY A 293 6.70 -4.08 -17.91
C GLY A 293 7.90 -3.38 -18.57
N ALA A 294 8.11 -3.67 -19.84
CA ALA A 294 9.20 -3.05 -20.60
C ALA A 294 8.99 -1.52 -20.73
N PRO A 295 10.09 -0.73 -20.84
CA PRO A 295 10.00 0.73 -20.90
C PRO A 295 8.98 1.29 -21.91
N PRO A 296 8.86 0.79 -23.16
CA PRO A 296 7.86 1.32 -24.10
C PRO A 296 6.43 1.25 -23.58
N ASN A 297 6.08 0.16 -22.88
CA ASN A 297 4.73 -0.02 -22.32
C ASN A 297 4.47 0.99 -21.20
N LYS A 298 5.46 1.19 -20.31
CA LYS A 298 5.33 2.15 -19.20
C LYS A 298 5.24 3.59 -19.70
N LEU A 299 6.07 3.95 -20.67
CA LEU A 299 6.05 5.28 -21.29
C LEU A 299 4.72 5.54 -22.01
N GLY A 300 4.22 4.54 -22.74
CA GLY A 300 2.90 4.60 -23.39
C GLY A 300 1.78 4.84 -22.37
N LYS A 301 1.74 4.06 -21.29
CA LYS A 301 0.75 4.25 -20.22
C LYS A 301 0.84 5.61 -19.54
N TYR A 302 2.05 6.09 -19.26
CA TYR A 302 2.24 7.41 -18.66
C TYR A 302 1.70 8.52 -19.57
N GLN A 303 1.97 8.43 -20.87
CA GLN A 303 1.44 9.40 -21.85
C GLN A 303 -0.07 9.32 -22.04
N GLU A 304 -0.63 8.11 -22.03
CA GLU A 304 -2.06 7.86 -22.24
C GLU A 304 -2.92 8.33 -21.07
N LEU A 305 -2.49 8.05 -19.84
CA LEU A 305 -3.33 8.20 -18.66
C LEU A 305 -3.19 9.56 -17.96
N GLN A 306 -2.06 10.24 -18.12
CA GLN A 306 -1.72 11.43 -17.35
C GLN A 306 -2.74 12.57 -17.47
N ARG A 307 -3.04 13.22 -16.34
CA ARG A 307 -3.92 14.40 -16.25
C ARG A 307 -3.24 15.57 -15.52
N PRO A 308 -2.11 16.10 -16.05
CA PRO A 308 -1.30 17.08 -15.33
C PRO A 308 -1.96 18.45 -15.12
N ALA A 309 -3.02 18.76 -15.88
CA ALA A 309 -3.82 19.97 -15.67
C ALA A 309 -4.78 19.84 -14.47
N GLN A 310 -5.00 18.62 -13.97
CA GLN A 310 -5.97 18.31 -12.92
C GLN A 310 -5.28 17.84 -11.63
N MET A 311 -4.23 17.01 -11.73
CA MET A 311 -3.58 16.34 -10.61
C MET A 311 -2.06 16.34 -10.75
N HIS A 312 -1.36 16.15 -9.63
CA HIS A 312 0.05 15.78 -9.64
C HIS A 312 0.24 14.39 -10.24
N LEU A 313 1.42 14.13 -10.80
CA LEU A 313 1.71 12.84 -11.44
C LEU A 313 2.64 11.99 -10.62
N GLY A 314 2.35 10.71 -10.55
CA GLY A 314 3.21 9.69 -9.98
C GLY A 314 3.61 8.62 -10.99
N PHE A 315 4.74 7.94 -10.74
CA PHE A 315 5.23 6.86 -11.59
C PHE A 315 5.81 5.71 -10.75
N LYS A 316 5.34 4.48 -10.96
CA LYS A 316 5.83 3.30 -10.23
C LYS A 316 6.97 2.62 -10.99
N LEU A 317 7.98 2.15 -10.27
CA LEU A 317 9.12 1.37 -10.75
C LEU A 317 9.10 0.00 -10.07
N PHE A 318 9.14 -1.07 -10.85
CA PHE A 318 9.08 -2.44 -10.33
C PHE A 318 10.44 -3.11 -10.44
N TYR A 319 11.03 -3.53 -9.32
CA TYR A 319 12.36 -4.15 -9.30
C TYR A 319 12.43 -5.44 -10.11
N THR A 320 11.35 -6.23 -10.14
CA THR A 320 11.35 -7.55 -10.79
C THR A 320 10.48 -7.62 -12.04
N GLN A 321 9.41 -6.84 -12.11
CA GLN A 321 8.42 -6.87 -13.18
C GLN A 321 8.79 -5.94 -14.35
N ASP A 322 9.62 -4.92 -14.12
CA ASP A 322 10.10 -4.05 -15.20
C ASP A 322 11.39 -4.63 -15.82
N THR A 323 11.36 -4.87 -17.14
CA THR A 323 12.46 -5.52 -17.86
C THR A 323 12.88 -4.73 -19.11
N PRO A 324 13.96 -3.94 -19.06
CA PRO A 324 14.65 -3.47 -17.85
C PRO A 324 13.83 -2.39 -17.11
N MET A 325 14.07 -2.24 -15.81
CA MET A 325 13.56 -1.12 -15.02
C MET A 325 14.22 0.20 -15.46
N LEU A 326 13.43 1.27 -15.53
CA LEU A 326 13.95 2.62 -15.74
C LEU A 326 14.82 3.07 -14.57
N THR A 327 15.88 3.81 -14.86
CA THR A 327 16.71 4.48 -13.85
C THR A 327 16.02 5.73 -13.29
N ALA A 328 16.47 6.22 -12.13
CA ALA A 328 15.98 7.48 -11.56
C ALA A 328 16.10 8.67 -12.54
N ALA A 329 17.22 8.76 -13.28
CA ALA A 329 17.43 9.80 -14.28
C ALA A 329 16.40 9.70 -15.44
N GLN A 330 16.05 8.49 -15.86
CA GLN A 330 15.03 8.29 -16.90
C GLN A 330 13.63 8.60 -16.39
N ALA A 331 13.31 8.25 -15.14
CA ALA A 331 12.04 8.64 -14.51
C ALA A 331 11.90 10.17 -14.37
N LEU A 332 12.99 10.86 -14.00
CA LEU A 332 13.02 12.33 -13.93
C LEU A 332 12.91 13.00 -15.31
N ALA A 333 13.30 12.31 -16.38
CA ALA A 333 13.20 12.78 -17.75
C ALA A 333 11.80 12.60 -18.37
N LEU A 334 10.85 12.00 -17.65
CA LEU A 334 9.45 11.95 -18.10
C LEU A 334 8.85 13.36 -18.19
N HIS A 335 7.86 13.51 -19.07
CA HIS A 335 7.19 14.78 -19.31
C HIS A 335 5.66 14.65 -19.21
N PRO A 336 5.03 15.33 -18.24
CA PRO A 336 5.66 16.10 -17.15
C PRO A 336 6.49 15.22 -16.21
N THR A 337 7.46 15.82 -15.51
CA THR A 337 8.27 15.08 -14.52
C THR A 337 7.39 14.67 -13.35
N PRO A 338 7.42 13.39 -12.92
CA PRO A 338 6.61 12.93 -11.81
C PRO A 338 7.00 13.62 -10.50
N ASP A 339 5.98 13.90 -9.70
CA ASP A 339 6.06 14.45 -8.35
C ASP A 339 6.24 13.35 -7.29
N LEU A 340 5.72 12.15 -7.58
CA LEU A 340 5.86 10.92 -6.80
C LEU A 340 6.54 9.83 -7.64
N VAL A 341 7.55 9.14 -7.09
CA VAL A 341 8.10 7.92 -7.68
C VAL A 341 8.09 6.81 -6.64
N THR A 342 7.43 5.69 -6.94
CA THR A 342 7.29 4.58 -5.99
C THR A 342 8.04 3.35 -6.50
N TYR A 343 8.83 2.70 -5.63
CA TYR A 343 9.43 1.40 -5.91
C TYR A 343 8.61 0.26 -5.32
N GLN A 344 8.46 -0.82 -6.09
CA GLN A 344 7.81 -2.06 -5.69
C GLN A 344 8.62 -3.29 -6.10
#